data_AF-A0A2C5YM77-F1
#
_entry.id   AF-A0A2C5YM77-F1
#
_cell.length_a   1.000
_cell.length_b   1.000
_cell.length_c   1.000
_cell.angle_alpha   90.00
_cell.angle_beta   90.00
_cell.angle_gamma   90.00
#
_symmetry.space_group_name_H-M   'P 1'
#
loop_
_entity.id
_entity.type
_entity.pdbx_description
1 polymer ?
#
loop_
_entity_poly.entity_id
_entity_poly.type
_entity_poly.pdbx_seq_one_letter_code
_entity_poly.pdbx_strand_id
1 'polypeptide(L)'
;MEQQQTTAVESEAGLKEEMKTESILRQVTHSAVILTADLLDPCKTNPPPMTASSGHNGTRVKNEAEYPTLRRFCLMRQDIVEPLLVFCNHAIRMRDTRSCTVAVRLFISLIPEFRPIEGPPTTLVNPDDGATAEQRNKAWQEPPNAAPAIREFISRDVLKACVTSFNEPYFVEVQKELASLIAAIVVHYGALTTTPRDMLLSLPNINVDELNRLTPYIAKPGSHTRQQRAIVLELLKELKGLVEEQEADT
;
A
#
# COMPACT_ATOMS: atom_id res chain seq x y z
N MET A 1 -33.13 9.40 -45.67
CA MET A 1 -33.49 9.39 -44.23
C MET A 1 -33.23 8.03 -43.59
N GLU A 2 -33.54 6.90 -44.25
CA GLU A 2 -33.23 5.54 -43.72
C GLU A 2 -31.74 5.29 -43.44
N GLN A 3 -30.83 5.68 -44.34
CA GLN A 3 -29.38 5.45 -44.15
C GLN A 3 -28.80 6.15 -42.90
N GLN A 4 -29.33 7.33 -42.55
CA GLN A 4 -28.90 8.07 -41.36
C GLN A 4 -29.40 7.42 -40.06
N GLN A 5 -30.55 6.72 -40.14
CA GLN A 5 -31.16 6.04 -39.01
C GLN A 5 -30.47 4.69 -38.73
N THR A 6 -29.99 3.99 -39.76
CA THR A 6 -29.24 2.72 -39.60
C THR A 6 -27.87 2.94 -38.96
N THR A 7 -27.13 3.96 -39.41
CA THR A 7 -25.81 4.31 -38.84
C THR A 7 -25.91 4.78 -37.38
N ALA A 8 -26.99 5.48 -37.02
CA ALA A 8 -27.23 5.90 -35.64
C ALA A 8 -27.49 4.70 -34.70
N VAL A 9 -28.23 3.69 -35.16
CA VAL A 9 -28.53 2.47 -34.37
C VAL A 9 -27.28 1.60 -34.20
N GLU A 10 -26.44 1.47 -35.22
CA GLU A 10 -25.15 0.76 -35.13
C GLU A 10 -24.18 1.45 -34.16
N SER A 11 -24.13 2.79 -34.19
CA SER A 11 -23.33 3.57 -33.24
C SER A 11 -23.83 3.43 -31.79
N GLU A 12 -25.15 3.34 -31.57
CA GLU A 12 -25.72 3.17 -30.24
C GLU A 12 -25.48 1.75 -29.69
N ALA A 13 -25.53 0.73 -30.54
CA ALA A 13 -25.19 -0.64 -30.18
C ALA A 13 -23.70 -0.78 -29.81
N GLY A 14 -22.82 -0.14 -30.59
CA GLY A 14 -21.38 -0.10 -30.29
C GLY A 14 -21.06 0.57 -28.95
N LEU A 15 -21.68 1.72 -28.66
CA LEU A 15 -21.52 2.40 -27.37
C LEU A 15 -22.00 1.53 -26.20
N LYS A 16 -23.12 0.82 -26.35
CA LYS A 16 -23.63 -0.09 -25.31
C LYS A 16 -22.67 -1.24 -25.03
N GLU A 17 -22.05 -1.80 -26.07
CA GLU A 17 -21.06 -2.87 -25.92
C GLU A 17 -19.76 -2.36 -25.28
N GLU A 18 -19.32 -1.15 -25.64
CA GLU A 18 -18.17 -0.49 -25.01
C GLU A 18 -18.40 -0.24 -23.52
N MET A 19 -19.54 0.35 -23.15
CA MET A 19 -19.92 0.57 -21.75
C MET A 19 -20.03 -0.74 -20.96
N LYS A 20 -20.55 -1.80 -21.60
CA LYS A 20 -20.62 -3.13 -20.98
C LYS A 20 -19.22 -3.69 -20.72
N THR A 21 -18.34 -3.60 -21.72
CA THR A 21 -16.95 -4.10 -21.61
C THR A 21 -16.19 -3.32 -20.54
N GLU A 22 -16.35 -2.00 -20.50
CA GLU A 22 -15.74 -1.14 -19.49
C GLU A 22 -16.24 -1.48 -18.06
N SER A 23 -17.54 -1.68 -17.90
CA SER A 23 -18.14 -2.05 -16.61
C SER A 23 -17.63 -3.41 -16.12
N ILE A 24 -17.56 -4.41 -17.01
CA ILE A 24 -16.98 -5.72 -16.70
C ILE A 24 -15.52 -5.57 -16.29
N LEU A 25 -14.73 -4.80 -17.04
CA LEU A 25 -13.33 -4.56 -16.73
C LEU A 25 -13.16 -3.95 -15.33
N ARG A 26 -13.91 -2.88 -15.00
CA ARG A 26 -13.89 -2.25 -13.67
C ARG A 26 -14.24 -3.25 -12.56
N GLN A 27 -15.24 -4.11 -12.78
CA GLN A 27 -15.65 -5.09 -11.79
C GLN A 27 -14.59 -6.18 -11.57
N VAL A 28 -14.04 -6.73 -12.65
CA VAL A 28 -12.98 -7.75 -12.60
C VAL A 28 -11.73 -7.18 -11.93
N THR A 29 -11.32 -5.97 -12.30
CA THR A 29 -10.22 -5.25 -11.67
C THR A 29 -10.44 -5.09 -10.17
N HIS A 30 -11.63 -4.64 -9.77
CA HIS A 30 -11.96 -4.48 -8.36
C HIS A 30 -11.86 -5.81 -7.60
N SER A 31 -12.44 -6.88 -8.14
CA SER A 31 -12.34 -8.22 -7.55
C SER A 31 -10.90 -8.71 -7.40
N ALA A 32 -10.03 -8.46 -8.38
CA ALA A 32 -8.61 -8.82 -8.30
C ALA A 32 -7.87 -8.03 -7.21
N VAL A 33 -8.20 -6.74 -7.03
CA VAL A 33 -7.64 -5.92 -5.95
C VAL A 33 -8.11 -6.39 -4.57
N ILE A 34 -9.40 -6.73 -4.42
CA ILE A 34 -9.92 -7.31 -3.17
C ILE A 34 -9.25 -8.65 -2.87
N LEU A 35 -9.10 -9.54 -3.85
CA LEU A 35 -8.40 -10.80 -3.68
C LEU A 35 -6.96 -10.58 -3.21
N THR A 36 -6.25 -9.62 -3.81
CA THR A 36 -4.86 -9.31 -3.41
C THR A 36 -4.79 -8.77 -1.98
N ALA A 37 -5.71 -7.87 -1.61
CA ALA A 37 -5.81 -7.37 -0.24
C ALA A 37 -6.14 -8.49 0.75
N ASP A 38 -6.98 -9.44 0.34
CA ASP A 38 -7.36 -10.60 1.13
C ASP A 38 -6.23 -11.59 1.36
N LEU A 39 -5.35 -11.80 0.37
CA LEU A 39 -4.14 -12.61 0.52
C LEU A 39 -3.16 -11.98 1.50
N LEU A 40 -3.11 -10.65 1.49
CA LEU A 40 -2.19 -9.84 2.26
C LEU A 40 -2.89 -9.18 3.45
N ASP A 41 -3.96 -9.74 4.02
CA ASP A 41 -4.64 -9.13 5.17
C ASP A 41 -3.88 -9.43 6.48
N PRO A 42 -3.41 -8.43 7.25
CA PRO A 42 -2.70 -8.66 8.50
C PRO A 42 -3.59 -9.24 9.61
N CYS A 43 -4.92 -9.13 9.49
CA CYS A 43 -5.87 -9.64 10.46
C CYS A 43 -6.25 -11.12 10.22
N LYS A 44 -5.87 -11.72 9.08
CA LYS A 44 -6.19 -13.12 8.78
C LYS A 44 -5.24 -14.08 9.47
N THR A 45 -5.75 -14.79 10.45
CA THR A 45 -5.04 -15.86 11.16
C THR A 45 -5.29 -17.22 10.51
N ASN A 46 -4.33 -18.13 10.64
CA ASN A 46 -4.52 -19.52 10.20
C ASN A 46 -5.70 -20.19 10.92
N PRO A 47 -6.53 -20.96 10.20
CA PRO A 47 -7.57 -21.75 10.82
C PRO A 47 -6.94 -22.75 11.82
N PRO A 48 -7.66 -23.13 12.89
CA PRO A 48 -7.17 -24.14 13.80
C PRO A 48 -6.87 -25.43 13.02
N PRO A 49 -5.73 -26.10 13.26
CA PRO A 49 -5.41 -27.33 12.57
C PRO A 49 -6.53 -28.35 12.83
N MET A 50 -7.05 -28.96 11.76
CA MET A 50 -8.02 -30.05 11.89
C MET A 50 -7.38 -31.11 12.78
N THR A 51 -7.98 -31.38 13.93
CA THR A 51 -7.48 -32.36 14.88
C THR A 51 -7.47 -33.72 14.21
N ALA A 52 -6.30 -34.19 13.78
CA ALA A 52 -6.10 -35.62 13.63
C ALA A 52 -6.31 -36.21 15.03
N SER A 53 -7.32 -37.07 15.16
CA SER A 53 -7.61 -37.83 16.36
C SER A 53 -6.37 -38.59 16.81
N SER A 54 -5.59 -38.01 17.71
CA SER A 54 -4.49 -38.68 18.40
C SER A 54 -4.35 -38.01 19.75
N GLY A 55 -4.91 -38.71 20.75
CA GLY A 55 -4.87 -38.28 22.13
C GLY A 55 -3.44 -38.23 22.64
N HIS A 56 -2.98 -37.03 22.98
CA HIS A 56 -2.07 -36.86 24.10
C HIS A 56 -2.15 -35.42 24.60
N ASN A 57 -2.40 -35.29 25.90
CA ASN A 57 -2.29 -34.04 26.64
C ASN A 57 -0.86 -33.49 26.49
N GLY A 58 -0.73 -32.47 25.68
CA GLY A 58 0.49 -31.69 25.55
C GLY A 58 0.12 -30.34 24.98
N THR A 59 0.44 -29.28 25.72
CA THR A 59 0.28 -27.88 25.32
C THR A 59 1.02 -27.67 24.00
N ARG A 60 0.32 -27.84 22.87
CA ARG A 60 0.89 -27.66 21.52
C ARG A 60 1.13 -26.18 21.31
N VAL A 61 2.34 -25.73 21.62
CA VAL A 61 2.85 -24.42 21.22
C VAL A 61 2.77 -24.36 19.70
N LYS A 62 1.98 -23.42 19.19
CA LYS A 62 1.85 -23.15 17.75
C LYS A 62 3.23 -22.74 17.21
N ASN A 63 3.92 -23.63 16.50
CA ASN A 63 5.08 -23.22 15.71
C ASN A 63 4.57 -22.48 14.46
N GLU A 64 4.42 -21.15 14.54
CA GLU A 64 4.19 -20.28 13.37
C GLU A 64 5.29 -20.43 12.30
N ALA A 65 6.48 -20.89 12.71
CA ALA A 65 7.57 -21.22 11.81
C ALA A 65 7.29 -22.44 10.91
N GLU A 66 6.39 -23.36 11.32
CA GLU A 66 6.06 -24.56 10.56
C GLU A 66 4.89 -24.32 9.59
N TYR A 67 3.96 -23.44 9.98
CA TYR A 67 2.79 -23.05 9.17
C TYR A 67 2.60 -21.53 9.21
N PRO A 68 3.26 -20.76 8.33
CA PRO A 68 3.08 -19.31 8.27
C PRO A 68 1.64 -18.95 7.86
N THR A 69 1.19 -17.73 8.19
CA THR A 69 -0.07 -17.21 7.65
C THR A 69 0.03 -17.01 6.14
N LEU A 70 -1.10 -16.91 5.44
CA LEU A 70 -1.12 -16.65 4.00
C LEU A 70 -0.37 -15.35 3.64
N ARG A 71 -0.64 -14.26 4.39
CA ARG A 71 0.11 -13.00 4.26
C ARG A 71 1.61 -13.25 4.43
N ARG A 72 2.01 -13.97 5.48
CA ARG A 72 3.42 -14.25 5.76
C ARG A 72 4.07 -15.08 4.64
N PHE A 73 3.39 -16.11 4.15
CA PHE A 73 3.84 -16.94 3.03
C PHE A 73 4.07 -16.11 1.76
N CYS A 74 3.12 -15.23 1.42
CA CYS A 74 3.24 -14.34 0.26
C CYS A 74 4.43 -13.39 0.40
N LEU A 75 4.63 -12.79 1.58
CA LEU A 75 5.70 -11.81 1.82
C LEU A 75 7.10 -12.45 1.92
N MET A 76 7.20 -13.73 2.27
CA MET A 76 8.48 -14.46 2.32
C MET A 76 9.05 -14.80 0.94
N ARG A 77 8.23 -14.79 -0.11
CA ARG A 77 8.61 -15.24 -1.45
C ARG A 77 8.63 -14.08 -2.44
N GLN A 78 9.82 -13.73 -2.93
CA GLN A 78 10.00 -12.61 -3.87
C GLN A 78 9.14 -12.78 -5.13
N ASP A 79 9.08 -13.99 -5.68
CA ASP A 79 8.32 -14.33 -6.88
C ASP A 79 6.79 -14.20 -6.71
N ILE A 80 6.32 -14.08 -5.47
CA ILE A 80 4.92 -13.85 -5.14
C ILE A 80 4.68 -12.37 -4.80
N VAL A 81 5.47 -11.81 -3.88
CA VAL A 81 5.23 -10.44 -3.39
C VAL A 81 5.42 -9.39 -4.49
N GLU A 82 6.45 -9.53 -5.33
CA GLU A 82 6.78 -8.55 -6.36
C GLU A 82 5.62 -8.28 -7.35
N PRO A 83 5.03 -9.30 -8.01
CA PRO A 83 3.89 -9.06 -8.91
C PRO A 83 2.66 -8.52 -8.17
N LEU A 84 2.44 -8.89 -6.91
CA LEU A 84 1.34 -8.34 -6.10
C LEU A 84 1.55 -6.84 -5.82
N LEU A 85 2.78 -6.43 -5.45
CA LEU A 85 3.09 -5.02 -5.21
C LEU A 85 3.02 -4.19 -6.50
N VAL A 86 3.51 -4.72 -7.61
CA VAL A 86 3.41 -4.05 -8.93
C VAL A 86 1.94 -3.88 -9.33
N PHE A 87 1.12 -4.92 -9.15
CA PHE A 87 -0.32 -4.83 -9.41
C PHE A 87 -1.00 -3.78 -8.52
N CYS A 88 -0.71 -3.75 -7.21
CA CYS A 88 -1.24 -2.73 -6.31
C CYS A 88 -0.76 -1.31 -6.66
N ASN A 89 0.47 -1.15 -7.13
CA ASN A 89 0.98 0.14 -7.61
C ASN A 89 0.17 0.63 -8.82
N HIS A 90 -0.13 -0.26 -9.78
CA HIS A 90 -1.02 0.08 -10.89
C HIS A 90 -2.43 0.43 -10.42
N ALA A 91 -2.96 -0.26 -9.40
CA ALA A 91 -4.28 0.03 -8.84
C ALA A 91 -4.42 1.45 -8.25
N ILE A 92 -3.32 2.07 -7.79
CA ILE A 92 -3.31 3.49 -7.35
C ILE A 92 -3.61 4.45 -8.51
N ARG A 93 -3.26 4.05 -9.74
CA ARG A 93 -3.40 4.85 -10.97
C ARG A 93 -4.67 4.54 -11.77
N MET A 94 -5.39 3.48 -11.42
CA MET A 94 -6.62 3.08 -12.12
C MET A 94 -7.75 4.07 -11.83
N ARG A 95 -8.57 4.36 -12.86
CA ARG A 95 -9.80 5.18 -12.72
C ARG A 95 -10.95 4.39 -12.07
N ASP A 96 -10.66 3.82 -10.90
CA ASP A 96 -11.61 3.20 -9.97
C ASP A 96 -11.15 3.53 -8.54
N THR A 97 -11.74 4.57 -7.96
CA THR A 97 -11.36 5.10 -6.64
C THR A 97 -11.49 4.08 -5.50
N ARG A 98 -12.38 3.09 -5.65
CA ARG A 98 -12.54 1.99 -4.69
C ARG A 98 -11.29 1.11 -4.65
N SER A 99 -10.80 0.71 -5.82
CA SER A 99 -9.59 -0.09 -5.96
C SER A 99 -8.34 0.66 -5.52
N CYS A 100 -8.24 1.95 -5.87
CA CYS A 100 -7.17 2.82 -5.37
C CYS A 100 -7.16 2.88 -3.83
N THR A 101 -8.31 3.10 -3.20
CA THR A 101 -8.43 3.14 -1.73
C THR A 101 -7.95 1.85 -1.07
N VAL A 102 -8.32 0.69 -1.63
CA VAL A 102 -7.88 -0.62 -1.10
C VAL A 102 -6.38 -0.79 -1.24
N ALA A 103 -5.81 -0.50 -2.42
CA ALA A 103 -4.38 -0.60 -2.67
C ALA A 103 -3.56 0.32 -1.74
N VAL A 104 -4.02 1.56 -1.55
CA VAL A 104 -3.37 2.53 -0.67
C VAL A 104 -3.35 2.03 0.78
N ARG A 105 -4.49 1.54 1.30
CA ARG A 105 -4.56 0.97 2.65
C ARG A 105 -3.69 -0.26 2.81
N LEU A 106 -3.63 -1.10 1.78
CA LEU A 106 -2.79 -2.28 1.77
C LEU A 106 -1.30 -1.89 1.88
N PHE A 107 -0.83 -0.94 1.08
CA PHE A 107 0.54 -0.42 1.20
C PHE A 107 0.84 0.17 2.58
N ILE A 108 -0.08 0.96 3.15
CA ILE A 108 0.08 1.49 4.52
C ILE A 108 0.28 0.35 5.52
N SER A 109 -0.45 -0.76 5.37
CA SER A 109 -0.29 -1.95 6.24
C SER A 109 1.03 -2.69 6.02
N LEU A 110 1.60 -2.63 4.81
CA LEU A 110 2.80 -3.36 4.42
C LEU A 110 4.08 -2.61 4.79
N ILE A 111 4.05 -1.28 4.75
CA ILE A 111 5.24 -0.44 4.97
C ILE A 111 6.01 -0.79 6.26
N PRO A 112 5.37 -0.98 7.43
CA PRO A 112 6.07 -1.31 8.66
C PRO A 112 6.81 -2.65 8.60
N GLU A 113 6.36 -3.61 7.78
CA GLU A 113 6.92 -4.98 7.73
C GLU A 113 8.27 -5.07 7.02
N PHE A 114 8.60 -4.09 6.18
CA PHE A 114 9.89 -4.05 5.48
C PHE A 114 10.91 -3.16 6.18
N ARG A 115 10.61 -2.65 7.40
CA ARG A 115 11.59 -1.94 8.21
C ARG A 115 12.55 -2.96 8.84
N PRO A 116 13.87 -2.72 8.84
CA PRO A 116 14.80 -3.55 9.59
C PRO A 116 14.36 -3.62 11.05
N ILE A 117 14.48 -4.80 11.67
CA ILE A 117 14.20 -4.98 13.10
C ILE A 117 15.32 -4.28 13.88
N GLU A 118 15.13 -2.99 14.20
CA GLU A 118 16.05 -2.24 15.04
C GLU A 118 15.62 -2.30 16.51
N GLY A 119 16.31 -3.14 17.29
CA GLY A 119 16.27 -3.12 18.76
C GLY A 119 16.76 -4.43 19.42
N PRO A 120 17.42 -4.39 20.60
CA PRO A 120 17.45 -5.53 21.50
C PRO A 120 16.01 -5.83 21.94
N PRO A 121 15.65 -7.08 22.26
CA PRO A 121 14.27 -7.49 22.49
C PRO A 121 13.67 -6.69 23.65
N THR A 122 12.95 -5.61 23.35
CA THR A 122 12.36 -4.76 24.37
C THR A 122 11.06 -5.41 24.79
N THR A 123 11.19 -6.15 25.87
CA THR A 123 10.19 -6.54 26.85
C THR A 123 8.98 -5.60 26.92
N LEU A 124 7.92 -5.94 26.18
CA LEU A 124 6.56 -5.84 26.72
C LEU A 124 6.18 -7.23 27.20
N VAL A 125 6.77 -7.61 28.34
CA VAL A 125 6.47 -8.85 29.05
C VAL A 125 5.19 -8.60 29.85
N ASN A 126 4.08 -9.16 29.39
CA ASN A 126 3.13 -9.73 30.33
C ASN A 126 3.84 -10.97 30.92
N PRO A 127 3.96 -11.11 32.26
CA PRO A 127 4.84 -12.12 32.88
C PRO A 127 4.44 -13.60 32.69
N ASP A 128 3.43 -13.93 31.88
CA ASP A 128 2.77 -15.24 31.94
C ASP A 128 2.95 -16.13 30.69
N ASP A 129 3.49 -15.61 29.58
CA ASP A 129 3.72 -16.42 28.38
C ASP A 129 5.22 -16.69 28.19
N GLY A 130 5.66 -17.88 28.62
CA GLY A 130 7.03 -18.39 28.54
C GLY A 130 7.59 -18.63 27.13
N ALA A 131 7.27 -17.77 26.16
CA ALA A 131 7.96 -17.71 24.87
C ALA A 131 8.99 -16.57 24.92
N THR A 132 10.28 -16.92 24.96
CA THR A 132 11.36 -15.93 24.92
C THR A 132 11.31 -15.15 23.60
N ALA A 133 11.60 -13.84 23.65
CA ALA A 133 11.65 -12.98 22.47
C ALA A 133 12.58 -13.52 21.36
N GLU A 134 13.59 -14.30 21.74
CA GLU A 134 14.50 -15.03 20.85
C GLU A 134 13.79 -16.07 19.97
N GLN A 135 12.69 -16.68 20.43
CA GLN A 135 11.93 -17.68 19.66
C GLN A 135 10.98 -17.04 18.65
N ARG A 136 10.39 -15.88 18.96
CA ARG A 136 9.61 -15.08 17.99
C ARG A 136 10.50 -14.43 16.93
N ASN A 137 11.69 -13.97 17.31
CA ASN A 137 12.67 -13.39 16.38
C ASN A 137 13.28 -14.43 15.43
N LYS A 138 13.26 -15.73 15.76
CA LYS A 138 13.67 -16.80 14.84
C LYS A 138 12.65 -17.09 13.74
N ALA A 139 11.38 -16.72 13.93
CA ALA A 139 10.29 -16.88 12.95
C ALA A 139 10.28 -15.77 11.88
N TRP A 140 10.97 -14.66 12.14
CA TRP A 140 11.26 -13.61 11.18
C TRP A 140 12.64 -13.82 10.56
N GLN A 141 12.82 -14.88 9.76
CA GLN A 141 13.72 -14.71 8.62
C GLN A 141 13.01 -13.69 7.72
N GLU A 142 13.44 -12.42 7.77
CA GLU A 142 13.17 -11.48 6.67
C GLU A 142 13.40 -12.22 5.35
N PRO A 143 12.63 -12.01 4.26
CA PRO A 143 13.08 -12.47 2.94
C PRO A 143 14.47 -11.86 2.73
N PRO A 144 15.59 -12.61 2.87
CA PRO A 144 16.86 -12.03 3.32
C PRO A 144 17.52 -11.09 2.31
N ASN A 145 16.96 -10.96 1.11
CA ASN A 145 17.47 -10.14 0.01
C ASN A 145 16.46 -9.12 -0.54
N ALA A 146 15.15 -9.31 -0.36
CA ALA A 146 14.14 -8.53 -1.09
C ALA A 146 13.69 -7.26 -0.34
N ALA A 147 13.77 -7.22 0.99
CA ALA A 147 13.23 -6.10 1.77
C ALA A 147 13.82 -4.72 1.37
N PRO A 148 15.15 -4.54 1.16
CA PRO A 148 15.69 -3.28 0.66
C PRO A 148 15.15 -2.90 -0.73
N ALA A 149 15.05 -3.86 -1.65
CA ALA A 149 14.52 -3.62 -2.99
C ALA A 149 13.03 -3.23 -2.97
N ILE A 150 12.23 -3.89 -2.11
CA ILE A 150 10.82 -3.54 -1.91
C ILE A 150 10.67 -2.15 -1.30
N ARG A 151 11.48 -1.80 -0.29
CA ARG A 151 11.49 -0.44 0.27
C ARG A 151 11.81 0.60 -0.80
N GLU A 152 12.76 0.32 -1.67
CA GLU A 152 13.15 1.23 -2.75
C GLU A 152 12.04 1.37 -3.80
N PHE A 153 11.43 0.26 -4.22
CA PHE A 153 10.25 0.27 -5.09
C PHE A 153 9.10 1.09 -4.50
N ILE A 154 8.79 0.92 -3.21
CA ILE A 154 7.75 1.70 -2.55
C ILE A 154 8.14 3.19 -2.48
N SER A 155 9.39 3.48 -2.12
CA SER A 155 9.91 4.85 -1.99
C SER A 155 9.94 5.59 -3.33
N ARG A 156 10.05 4.88 -4.45
CA ARG A 156 10.16 5.45 -5.78
C ARG A 156 8.86 5.35 -6.57
N ASP A 157 8.45 4.13 -6.91
CA ASP A 157 7.34 3.88 -7.84
C ASP A 157 5.98 4.10 -7.19
N VAL A 158 5.78 3.59 -5.97
CA VAL A 158 4.51 3.78 -5.24
C VAL A 158 4.34 5.24 -4.83
N LEU A 159 5.41 5.88 -4.34
CA LEU A 159 5.40 7.31 -4.04
C LEU A 159 5.08 8.15 -5.29
N LYS A 160 5.72 7.85 -6.44
CA LYS A 160 5.42 8.52 -7.71
C LYS A 160 3.97 8.34 -8.13
N ALA A 161 3.44 7.12 -8.03
CA ALA A 161 2.04 6.84 -8.34
C ALA A 161 1.10 7.66 -7.45
N CYS A 162 1.42 7.78 -6.15
CA CYS A 162 0.64 8.59 -5.21
C CYS A 162 0.65 10.08 -5.57
N VAL A 163 1.83 10.66 -5.80
CA VAL A 163 1.95 12.09 -6.17
C VAL A 163 1.23 12.38 -7.49
N THR A 164 1.41 11.51 -8.48
CA THR A 164 0.76 11.70 -9.79
C THR A 164 -0.77 11.60 -9.65
N SER A 165 -1.29 10.61 -8.92
CA SER A 165 -2.74 10.49 -8.69
C SER A 165 -3.27 11.63 -7.82
N PHE A 166 -2.48 12.15 -6.87
CA PHE A 166 -2.92 13.25 -6.01
C PHE A 166 -3.28 14.51 -6.79
N ASN A 167 -2.57 14.79 -7.88
CA ASN A 167 -2.78 15.97 -8.72
C ASN A 167 -3.88 15.79 -9.77
N GLU A 168 -4.47 14.61 -9.90
CA GLU A 168 -5.51 14.35 -10.89
C GLU A 168 -6.92 14.63 -10.32
N PRO A 169 -7.79 15.37 -11.04
CA PRO A 169 -9.15 15.70 -10.59
C PRO A 169 -10.00 14.48 -10.24
N TYR A 170 -9.75 13.36 -10.91
CA TYR A 170 -10.47 12.11 -10.68
C TYR A 170 -10.28 11.55 -9.26
N PHE A 171 -9.14 11.82 -8.61
CA PHE A 171 -8.78 11.20 -7.32
C PHE A 171 -9.00 12.10 -6.11
N VAL A 172 -9.74 13.21 -6.25
CA VAL A 172 -10.01 14.16 -5.15
C VAL A 172 -10.56 13.48 -3.90
N GLU A 173 -11.41 12.47 -4.05
CA GLU A 173 -11.98 11.71 -2.92
C GLU A 173 -10.95 10.86 -2.17
N VAL A 174 -9.85 10.47 -2.83
CA VAL A 174 -8.81 9.56 -2.30
C VAL A 174 -7.56 10.33 -1.86
N GLN A 175 -7.51 11.65 -2.05
CA GLN A 175 -6.34 12.48 -1.71
C GLN A 175 -5.90 12.35 -0.25
N LYS A 176 -6.83 12.15 0.70
CA LYS A 176 -6.49 11.97 2.12
C LYS A 176 -5.76 10.66 2.37
N GLU A 177 -6.19 9.60 1.69
CA GLU A 177 -5.59 8.27 1.73
C GLU A 177 -4.22 8.29 1.05
N LEU A 178 -4.10 8.91 -0.12
CA LEU A 178 -2.83 9.11 -0.82
C LEU A 178 -1.83 9.86 0.06
N ALA A 179 -2.25 10.97 0.67
CA ALA A 179 -1.41 11.73 1.61
C ALA A 179 -1.01 10.91 2.85
N SER A 180 -1.88 10.00 3.31
CA SER A 180 -1.54 9.08 4.42
C SER A 180 -0.44 8.10 4.02
N LEU A 181 -0.50 7.58 2.80
CA LEU A 181 0.52 6.65 2.28
C LEU A 181 1.84 7.37 2.04
N ILE A 182 1.83 8.55 1.42
CA ILE A 182 3.03 9.39 1.25
C ILE A 182 3.68 9.66 2.61
N ALA A 183 2.89 10.07 3.62
CA ALA A 183 3.38 10.29 4.97
C ALA A 183 4.03 9.02 5.54
N ALA A 184 3.34 7.87 5.45
CA ALA A 184 3.85 6.59 5.93
C ALA A 184 5.19 6.21 5.27
N ILE A 185 5.31 6.38 3.95
CA ILE A 185 6.57 6.11 3.22
C ILE A 185 7.70 6.98 3.79
N VAL A 186 7.47 8.29 3.92
CA VAL A 186 8.48 9.24 4.41
C VAL A 186 8.90 8.91 5.85
N VAL A 187 7.94 8.69 6.77
CA VAL A 187 8.29 8.50 8.18
C VAL A 187 8.87 7.12 8.49
N HIS A 188 8.47 6.07 7.77
CA HIS A 188 9.00 4.73 7.99
C HIS A 188 10.35 4.50 7.32
N TYR A 189 10.55 5.04 6.11
CA TYR A 189 11.75 4.77 5.29
C TYR A 189 12.74 5.93 5.22
N GLY A 190 12.39 7.14 5.67
CA GLY A 190 13.28 8.31 5.59
C GLY A 190 14.58 8.20 6.39
N ALA A 191 14.65 7.32 7.40
CA ALA A 191 15.92 6.98 8.09
C ALA A 191 16.74 5.92 7.35
N LEU A 192 16.14 5.18 6.41
CA LEU A 192 16.73 4.04 5.74
C LEU A 192 17.22 4.35 4.32
N THR A 193 16.57 5.32 3.66
CA THR A 193 16.89 5.78 2.31
C THR A 193 16.49 7.25 2.16
N THR A 194 17.24 8.00 1.35
CA THR A 194 16.91 9.39 1.00
C THR A 194 15.86 9.48 -0.10
N THR A 195 15.57 8.38 -0.81
CA THR A 195 14.69 8.33 -1.98
C THR A 195 13.35 9.06 -1.79
N PRO A 196 12.57 8.84 -0.70
CA PRO A 196 11.31 9.55 -0.52
C PRO A 196 11.47 11.06 -0.47
N ARG A 197 12.54 11.54 0.18
CA ARG A 197 12.84 12.96 0.32
C ARG A 197 13.29 13.54 -1.03
N ASP A 198 14.23 12.89 -1.70
CA ASP A 198 14.77 13.36 -2.98
C ASP A 198 13.68 13.40 -4.06
N MET A 199 12.78 12.40 -4.09
CA MET A 199 11.60 12.37 -4.95
C MET A 199 10.67 13.56 -4.70
N LEU A 200 10.32 13.86 -3.43
CA LEU A 200 9.46 15.00 -3.11
C LEU A 200 10.15 16.33 -3.45
N LEU A 201 11.43 16.49 -3.13
CA LEU A 201 12.19 17.71 -3.45
C LEU A 201 12.40 17.93 -4.95
N SER A 202 12.26 16.89 -5.78
CA SER A 202 12.30 17.01 -7.24
C SER A 202 11.05 17.64 -7.85
N LEU A 203 9.96 17.75 -7.08
CA LEU A 203 8.71 18.38 -7.51
C LEU A 203 8.83 19.91 -7.42
N PRO A 204 8.21 20.68 -8.33
CA PRO A 204 8.23 22.13 -8.29
C PRO A 204 7.53 22.66 -7.03
N ASN A 205 8.00 23.80 -6.50
CA ASN A 205 7.36 24.53 -5.39
C ASN A 205 7.16 23.71 -4.10
N ILE A 206 7.97 22.68 -3.86
CA ILE A 206 7.95 21.98 -2.58
C ILE A 206 8.68 22.77 -1.51
N ASN A 207 7.96 23.10 -0.44
CA ASN A 207 8.54 23.76 0.73
C ASN A 207 9.34 22.75 1.57
N VAL A 208 10.66 22.96 1.63
CA VAL A 208 11.60 22.10 2.36
C VAL A 208 11.32 22.13 3.87
N ASP A 209 10.96 23.29 4.44
CA ASP A 209 10.66 23.42 5.86
C ASP A 209 9.40 22.66 6.24
N GLU A 210 8.43 22.64 5.35
CA GLU A 210 7.22 21.87 5.53
C GLU A 210 7.49 20.37 5.50
N LEU A 211 8.32 19.90 4.56
CA LEU A 211 8.76 18.51 4.52
C LEU A 211 9.53 18.12 5.80
N ASN A 212 10.34 19.03 6.35
CA ASN A 212 11.08 18.82 7.59
C ASN A 212 10.15 18.68 8.82
N ARG A 213 8.89 19.13 8.76
CA ARG A 213 7.91 18.89 9.83
C ARG A 213 7.58 17.40 10.01
N LEU A 214 7.88 16.55 9.02
CA LEU A 214 7.73 15.09 9.15
C LEU A 214 8.88 14.42 9.90
N THR A 215 10.05 15.06 9.99
CA THR A 215 11.26 14.50 10.61
C THR A 215 11.07 14.02 12.06
N PRO A 216 10.36 14.75 12.95
CA PRO A 216 10.13 14.30 14.33
C PRO A 216 9.39 12.95 14.44
N TYR A 217 8.62 12.56 13.42
CA TYR A 217 7.85 11.32 13.44
C TYR A 217 8.66 10.10 13.01
N ILE A 218 9.85 10.26 12.42
CA ILE A 218 10.70 9.16 11.95
C ILE A 218 11.10 8.21 13.10
N ALA A 219 11.29 8.77 14.31
CA ALA A 219 11.59 7.99 15.51
C ALA A 219 10.42 7.10 15.95
N LYS A 220 9.17 7.57 15.78
CA LYS A 220 7.95 6.81 16.11
C LYS A 220 6.91 6.94 14.99
N PRO A 221 7.11 6.24 13.86
CA PRO A 221 6.30 6.44 12.64
C PRO A 221 4.80 6.17 12.83
N GLY A 222 4.43 5.25 13.72
CA GLY A 222 3.02 4.95 14.02
C GLY A 222 2.30 5.99 14.89
N SER A 223 2.98 7.04 15.35
CA SER A 223 2.39 8.08 16.20
C SER A 223 1.85 9.26 15.38
N HIS A 224 0.76 9.89 15.83
CA HIS A 224 0.22 11.11 15.21
C HIS A 224 -0.04 11.01 13.69
N THR A 225 -0.47 9.85 13.19
CA THR A 225 -0.72 9.60 11.75
C THR A 225 -1.65 10.64 11.10
N ARG A 226 -2.66 11.12 11.84
CA ARG A 226 -3.54 12.22 11.39
C ARG A 226 -2.77 13.52 11.12
N GLN A 227 -1.80 13.85 11.96
CA GLN A 227 -0.98 15.06 11.84
C GLN A 227 0.04 14.91 10.70
N GLN A 228 0.68 13.73 10.58
CA GLN A 228 1.58 13.45 9.47
C GLN A 228 0.87 13.60 8.12
N ARG A 229 -0.35 13.06 7.97
CA ARG A 229 -1.18 13.27 6.78
C ARG A 229 -1.48 14.76 6.52
N ALA A 230 -1.81 15.52 7.57
CA ALA A 230 -2.15 16.94 7.41
C ALA A 230 -0.96 17.74 6.85
N ILE A 231 0.26 17.44 7.32
CA ILE A 231 1.50 18.04 6.81
C ILE A 231 1.66 17.72 5.32
N VAL A 232 1.43 16.48 4.90
CA VAL A 232 1.52 16.11 3.47
C VAL A 232 0.45 16.79 2.61
N LEU A 233 -0.78 16.92 3.12
CA LEU A 233 -1.84 17.62 2.38
C LEU A 233 -1.52 19.09 2.17
N GLU A 234 -0.90 19.73 3.16
CA GLU A 234 -0.46 21.13 3.10
C GLU A 234 0.72 21.26 2.12
N LEU A 235 1.71 20.38 2.23
CA LEU A 235 2.87 20.27 1.32
C LEU A 235 2.48 20.17 -0.16
N LEU A 236 1.49 19.33 -0.48
CA LEU A 236 1.07 19.08 -1.86
C LEU A 236 -0.02 20.06 -2.35
N LYS A 237 -0.50 20.97 -1.49
CA LYS A 237 -1.56 21.92 -1.87
C LYS A 237 -1.09 22.90 -2.95
N GLU A 238 0.16 23.33 -2.88
CA GLU A 238 0.75 24.30 -3.81
C GLU A 238 1.06 23.69 -5.19
N LEU A 239 1.20 22.36 -5.27
CA LEU A 239 1.34 21.64 -6.55
C LEU A 239 0.06 21.65 -7.38
N LYS A 240 -1.11 21.76 -6.74
CA LYS A 240 -2.41 21.69 -7.41
C LYS A 240 -2.69 22.92 -8.29
N GLY A 241 -2.17 24.10 -7.93
CA GLY A 241 -2.48 25.36 -8.61
C GLY A 241 -1.87 25.50 -10.01
N LEU A 242 -0.73 24.86 -10.28
CA LEU A 242 -0.01 25.04 -11.55
C LEU A 242 -0.54 24.19 -12.71
N VAL A 243 -1.13 23.03 -12.44
CA VAL A 243 -1.71 22.18 -13.49
C VAL A 243 -2.93 22.86 -14.10
N GLU A 244 -3.75 23.51 -13.25
CA GLU A 244 -4.92 24.26 -13.70
C GLU A 244 -4.53 25.55 -14.45
N GLU A 245 -3.44 26.24 -14.06
CA GLU A 245 -2.96 27.43 -14.76
C GLU A 245 -2.31 27.11 -16.13
N GLN A 246 -1.65 25.95 -16.29
CA GLN A 246 -1.07 25.56 -17.58
C GLN A 246 -2.11 25.03 -18.58
N GLU A 247 -3.20 24.40 -18.12
CA GLU A 247 -4.31 23.98 -19.00
C GLU A 247 -5.19 25.16 -19.45
N ALA A 248 -5.22 26.28 -18.70
CA ALA A 248 -6.01 27.46 -19.06
C ALA A 248 -5.37 28.34 -20.15
N ASP A 249 -4.08 28.13 -20.45
CA ASP A 249 -3.29 28.93 -21.39
C ASP A 249 -3.04 28.20 -22.74
N THR A 250 -3.78 27.11 -23.00
CA THR A 250 -3.75 26.33 -24.27
C THR A 250 -5.13 26.26 -24.91
#